data_AF-A0A381TYM7-F1
#
_entry.id   AF-A0A381TYM7-F1
#
_cell.length_a   1.000
_cell.length_b   1.000
_cell.length_c   1.000
_cell.angle_alpha   90.00
_cell.angle_beta   90.00
_cell.angle_gamma   90.00
#
_symmetry.space_group_name_H-M   'P 1'
#
loop_
_entity.id
_entity.type
_entity.pdbx_description
1 polymer ?
#
loop_
_entity_poly.entity_id
_entity_poly.type
_entity_poly.pdbx_seq_one_letter_code
_entity_poly.pdbx_strand_id
1 'polypeptide(L)'
;VPQALSATFNGLVYLGEVVVSNKWNRDLVAPHTNSCRFRIVVLRDGNEIEWAHIQEKFLAVCVMNTSYEEPESNALVELDSKCGNLYGTTDNGYSRWEIFWPMGSDPDLVNKIFHGEQPGLWFERLAGMLLAFNYPRLPLQLELLKEPITDIDAQILIDELFASDTTNQTLEAFGPALGLSEATNPSIFDPSSCEVFGLIEKELVNENHSVGWENLTRKMIWDHGLTSNLANLFILSFIVYKNPPMELILMPGHDLTFNHGEPFSGDRITSEIIPTIDWGHDLNNKFRLLRYEQPITLCGSIPYVSLVIPEAKKFKFIQNGELDNKIVDEKLAKLKECLPCAIQTMKSLLDVTGVCTSDHLVESLHNLKILAQARDFSEIYYESRRMFGNPIELSKAMNVLESAKNISGYLPELNQMILFLSRSEVNRANEPLFIQWNRLKERVSTGQILGKGWSWREAQKDFADFRRSYLDVYHEHHKGYQVYLRKMIIETDRYQGGLDLLQQLNRINQLENRGYNLNRGLSIVKKNIKICSDRIEGIVPEGDAVCVNCELVLDDKFPSIEMKQLYRELEQVLREQVAEVHFLLSNRDLQ
;
A
#
# COMPACT_ATOMS: atom_id res chain seq x y z
N VAL A 1 29.92 -29.14 19.56
CA VAL A 1 29.15 -27.93 19.19
C VAL A 1 28.11 -28.37 18.17
N PRO A 2 26.82 -28.06 18.36
CA PRO A 2 25.79 -28.37 17.38
C PRO A 2 26.02 -27.61 16.06
N GLN A 3 25.85 -28.29 14.95
CA GLN A 3 25.86 -27.71 13.60
C GLN A 3 24.45 -27.79 13.04
N ALA A 4 23.92 -26.67 12.53
CA ALA A 4 22.61 -26.65 11.91
C ALA A 4 22.62 -27.47 10.62
N LEU A 5 21.57 -28.27 10.41
CA LEU A 5 21.32 -29.00 9.18
C LEU A 5 19.89 -28.73 8.72
N SER A 6 19.69 -28.46 7.42
CA SER A 6 18.36 -28.44 6.83
C SER A 6 18.14 -29.74 6.05
N ALA A 7 16.93 -30.28 6.12
CA ALA A 7 16.53 -31.44 5.32
C ALA A 7 15.17 -31.15 4.68
N THR A 8 15.05 -31.49 3.39
CA THR A 8 13.77 -31.40 2.69
C THR A 8 13.07 -32.75 2.77
N PHE A 9 11.86 -32.77 3.32
CA PHE A 9 11.03 -33.98 3.40
C PHE A 9 9.63 -33.67 2.87
N ASN A 10 9.21 -34.40 1.83
CA ASN A 10 7.96 -34.19 1.10
C ASN A 10 7.70 -32.72 0.73
N GLY A 11 8.73 -31.99 0.28
CA GLY A 11 8.60 -30.59 -0.13
C GLY A 11 8.53 -29.58 1.03
N LEU A 12 8.61 -29.99 2.29
CA LEU A 12 8.80 -29.09 3.44
C LEU A 12 10.28 -29.05 3.84
N VAL A 13 10.82 -27.87 4.12
CA VAL A 13 12.19 -27.71 4.63
C VAL A 13 12.18 -27.69 6.16
N TYR A 14 12.79 -28.70 6.77
CA TYR A 14 12.91 -28.84 8.23
C TYR A 14 14.31 -28.45 8.70
N LEU A 15 14.36 -27.75 9.84
CA LEU A 15 15.61 -27.47 10.55
C LEU A 15 15.89 -28.57 11.57
N GLY A 16 17.13 -29.01 11.62
CA GLY A 16 17.65 -29.94 12.62
C GLY A 16 19.10 -29.63 12.93
N GLU A 17 19.74 -30.53 13.66
CA GLU A 17 21.13 -30.35 14.05
C GLU A 17 21.93 -31.64 14.10
N VAL A 18 23.21 -31.52 13.79
CA VAL A 18 24.20 -32.58 13.93
C VAL A 18 25.15 -32.21 15.07
N VAL A 19 25.31 -33.10 16.03
CA VAL A 19 26.17 -32.90 17.19
C VAL A 19 27.25 -33.97 17.21
N VAL A 20 28.51 -33.56 17.05
CA VAL A 20 29.65 -34.47 17.20
C VAL A 20 30.16 -34.42 18.64
N SER A 21 30.27 -35.59 19.29
CA SER A 21 30.81 -35.74 20.64
C SER A 21 31.73 -36.96 20.74
N ASN A 22 32.70 -36.93 21.66
CA ASN A 22 33.55 -38.08 21.93
C ASN A 22 32.86 -39.10 22.85
N LYS A 23 31.93 -38.65 23.70
CA LYS A 23 31.24 -39.49 24.69
C LYS A 23 29.75 -39.18 24.74
N TRP A 24 28.95 -40.18 25.08
CA TRP A 24 27.53 -40.02 25.36
C TRP A 24 27.30 -39.20 26.64
N ASN A 25 26.31 -38.30 26.61
CA ASN A 25 25.81 -37.55 27.76
C ASN A 25 24.31 -37.25 27.54
N ARG A 26 23.50 -37.24 28.59
CA ARG A 26 22.07 -36.90 28.56
C ARG A 26 21.81 -35.50 28.00
N ASP A 27 22.72 -34.55 28.21
CA ASP A 27 22.60 -33.20 27.64
C ASP A 27 22.61 -33.20 26.09
N LEU A 28 23.04 -34.30 25.47
CA LEU A 28 23.02 -34.46 24.01
C LEU A 28 21.61 -34.77 23.46
N VAL A 29 20.65 -35.11 24.32
CA VAL A 29 19.26 -35.41 23.92
C VAL A 29 18.47 -34.12 23.67
N ALA A 30 18.66 -33.10 24.51
CA ALA A 30 17.90 -31.86 24.41
C ALA A 30 18.36 -31.01 23.20
N PRO A 31 17.42 -30.60 22.32
CA PRO A 31 17.76 -29.77 21.17
C PRO A 31 18.31 -28.40 21.60
N HIS A 32 19.17 -27.80 20.77
CA HIS A 32 19.67 -26.45 21.06
C HIS A 32 18.62 -25.36 20.79
N THR A 33 17.72 -25.62 19.84
CA THR A 33 16.63 -24.70 19.45
C THR A 33 15.28 -25.43 19.47
N ASN A 34 14.20 -24.72 19.81
CA ASN A 34 12.84 -25.25 19.75
C ASN A 34 12.35 -25.55 18.31
N SER A 35 13.08 -25.03 17.31
CA SER A 35 12.86 -25.27 15.88
C SER A 35 13.50 -26.56 15.37
N CYS A 36 14.30 -27.26 16.18
CA CYS A 36 14.95 -28.51 15.82
C CYS A 36 13.92 -29.65 15.71
N ARG A 37 13.82 -30.26 14.53
CA ARG A 37 12.83 -31.29 14.18
C ARG A 37 13.43 -32.69 14.06
N PHE A 38 14.73 -32.75 13.88
CA PHE A 38 15.51 -33.96 13.95
C PHE A 38 16.88 -33.61 14.52
N ARG A 39 17.46 -34.54 15.28
CA ARG A 39 18.79 -34.39 15.85
C ARG A 39 19.61 -35.63 15.57
N ILE A 40 20.82 -35.44 15.11
CA ILE A 40 21.76 -36.53 14.81
C ILE A 40 22.99 -36.35 15.70
N VAL A 41 23.23 -37.28 16.60
CA VAL A 41 24.41 -37.28 17.47
C VAL A 41 25.44 -38.26 16.90
N VAL A 42 26.63 -37.78 16.60
CA VAL A 42 27.75 -38.60 16.11
C VAL A 42 28.74 -38.80 17.25
N LEU A 43 28.91 -40.05 17.69
CA LEU A 43 29.84 -40.45 18.75
C LEU A 43 31.12 -41.03 18.17
N ARG A 44 32.27 -40.49 18.60
CA ARG A 44 33.60 -40.97 18.17
C ARG A 44 34.09 -42.19 18.93
N ASP A 45 33.73 -42.33 20.21
CA ASP A 45 34.05 -43.52 21.03
C ASP A 45 32.75 -44.20 21.51
N GLY A 46 32.61 -45.48 21.18
CA GLY A 46 31.46 -46.33 21.54
C GLY A 46 31.48 -46.83 22.98
N ASN A 47 31.55 -45.94 23.98
CA ASN A 47 31.35 -46.33 25.38
C ASN A 47 29.90 -46.80 25.64
N GLU A 48 29.66 -47.51 26.75
CA GLU A 48 28.34 -48.01 27.16
C GLU A 48 27.25 -46.92 27.11
N ILE A 49 26.35 -47.02 26.14
CA ILE A 49 25.18 -46.16 26.01
C ILE A 49 24.04 -46.81 26.81
N GLU A 50 23.50 -46.10 27.80
CA GLU A 50 22.29 -46.55 28.51
C GLU A 50 21.04 -46.34 27.63
N TRP A 51 20.73 -47.34 26.80
CA TRP A 51 19.67 -47.32 25.78
C TRP A 51 18.26 -47.01 26.28
N ALA A 52 17.96 -47.31 27.55
CA ALA A 52 16.65 -47.02 28.14
C ALA A 52 16.27 -45.52 28.12
N HIS A 53 17.24 -44.63 27.88
CA HIS A 53 17.05 -43.17 27.87
C HIS A 53 16.92 -42.54 26.47
N ILE A 54 17.05 -43.31 25.38
CA ILE A 54 16.89 -42.81 24.00
C ILE A 54 15.54 -43.29 23.46
N GLN A 55 14.45 -42.64 23.89
CA GLN A 55 13.10 -42.87 23.37
C GLN A 55 12.55 -41.68 22.57
N GLU A 56 13.36 -40.63 22.39
CA GLU A 56 12.95 -39.45 21.66
C GLU A 56 12.82 -39.75 20.17
N LYS A 57 11.61 -39.56 19.63
CA LYS A 57 11.29 -39.98 18.26
C LYS A 57 12.08 -39.22 17.19
N PHE A 58 12.66 -38.07 17.53
CA PHE A 58 13.38 -37.17 16.63
C PHE A 58 14.91 -37.32 16.71
N LEU A 59 15.44 -38.25 17.51
CA LEU A 59 16.88 -38.41 17.75
C LEU A 59 17.44 -39.67 17.07
N ALA A 60 18.54 -39.52 16.33
CA ALA A 60 19.40 -40.62 15.93
C ALA A 60 20.81 -40.46 16.52
N VAL A 61 21.42 -41.56 16.94
CA VAL A 61 22.77 -41.64 17.46
C VAL A 61 23.59 -42.56 16.57
N CYS A 62 24.63 -42.01 15.95
CA CYS A 62 25.56 -42.73 15.08
C CYS A 62 26.86 -42.96 15.84
N VAL A 63 27.30 -44.21 15.98
CA VAL A 63 28.54 -44.58 16.67
C VAL A 63 29.56 -45.06 15.65
N MET A 64 30.76 -44.49 15.69
CA MET A 64 31.91 -45.03 14.95
C MET A 64 32.54 -46.17 15.75
N ASN A 65 32.57 -47.36 15.17
CA ASN A 65 33.22 -48.52 15.75
C ASN A 65 34.72 -48.52 15.36
N THR A 66 35.57 -48.08 16.29
CA THR A 66 37.03 -47.94 16.10
C THR A 66 37.80 -49.24 16.31
N SER A 67 37.11 -50.37 16.54
CA SER A 67 37.71 -51.66 16.89
C SER A 67 38.19 -52.50 15.68
N TYR A 68 38.19 -51.95 14.46
CA TYR A 68 38.77 -52.62 13.30
C TYR A 68 40.29 -52.38 13.25
N GLU A 69 41.08 -53.41 13.57
CA GLU A 69 42.53 -53.42 13.33
C GLU A 69 42.81 -53.16 11.83
N GLU A 70 43.51 -52.07 11.52
CA GLU A 70 44.02 -51.83 10.17
C GLU A 70 45.16 -52.81 9.83
N PRO A 71 45.19 -53.42 8.64
CA PRO A 71 46.45 -53.82 8.05
C PRO A 71 47.16 -52.53 7.60
N GLU A 72 48.26 -52.23 8.29
CA GLU A 72 49.21 -51.12 8.08
C GLU A 72 49.13 -50.44 6.70
N SER A 73 48.41 -49.32 6.61
CA SER A 73 48.57 -48.34 5.54
C SER A 73 47.92 -47.01 5.93
N ASN A 74 48.69 -46.18 6.63
CA ASN A 74 48.54 -44.73 6.82
C ASN A 74 47.34 -44.05 6.13
N ALA A 75 46.26 -43.80 6.89
CA ALA A 75 45.34 -42.69 6.63
C ALA A 75 44.69 -42.23 7.96
N LEU A 76 45.40 -41.37 8.69
CA LEU A 76 44.84 -40.66 9.84
C LEU A 76 43.70 -39.74 9.37
N VAL A 77 42.49 -39.98 9.86
CA VAL A 77 41.35 -39.08 9.71
C VAL A 77 41.56 -37.88 10.63
N GLU A 78 42.12 -36.79 10.10
CA GLU A 78 42.16 -35.51 10.80
C GLU A 78 40.79 -34.83 10.75
N LEU A 79 40.15 -34.70 11.91
CA LEU A 79 38.94 -33.92 12.10
C LEU A 79 39.31 -32.47 12.35
N ASP A 80 39.48 -31.68 11.28
CA ASP A 80 39.74 -30.25 11.42
C ASP A 80 38.46 -29.48 11.82
N SER A 81 38.66 -28.53 12.73
CA SER A 81 37.64 -27.82 13.50
C SER A 81 37.06 -26.59 12.79
N LYS A 82 37.38 -26.41 11.51
CA LYS A 82 36.96 -25.27 10.69
C LYS A 82 36.60 -25.77 9.29
N CYS A 83 35.31 -25.74 8.94
CA CYS A 83 34.69 -26.27 7.72
C CYS A 83 34.50 -27.79 7.71
N GLY A 84 33.23 -28.22 7.74
CA GLY A 84 32.80 -29.62 7.78
C GLY A 84 32.99 -30.38 6.47
N ASN A 85 34.24 -30.70 6.13
CA ASN A 85 34.53 -31.71 5.11
C ASN A 85 35.14 -32.93 5.79
N LEU A 86 34.34 -34.00 6.01
CA LEU A 86 34.94 -35.31 6.25
C LEU A 86 35.40 -35.85 4.89
N TYR A 87 36.70 -35.84 4.65
CA TYR A 87 37.28 -36.56 3.53
C TYR A 87 37.60 -37.99 3.99
N GLY A 88 36.92 -38.96 3.39
CA GLY A 88 37.23 -40.37 3.55
C GLY A 88 36.85 -41.12 2.28
N THR A 89 37.85 -41.57 1.53
CA THR A 89 37.67 -42.51 0.43
C THR A 89 37.22 -43.85 1.03
N THR A 90 36.05 -44.35 0.64
CA THR A 90 35.50 -45.61 1.17
C THR A 90 35.15 -46.58 0.06
N ASP A 91 36.18 -47.14 -0.58
CA ASP A 91 36.00 -48.29 -1.48
C ASP A 91 35.72 -49.60 -0.73
N ASN A 92 35.78 -49.65 0.61
CA ASN A 92 35.43 -50.85 1.41
C ASN A 92 35.07 -50.56 2.91
N GLY A 93 34.58 -49.36 3.25
CA GLY A 93 34.54 -48.85 4.64
C GLY A 93 33.21 -48.95 5.42
N TYR A 94 32.19 -49.62 4.89
CA TYR A 94 30.82 -49.55 5.44
C TYR A 94 30.59 -50.33 6.75
N SER A 95 31.56 -51.11 7.21
CA SER A 95 31.51 -51.96 8.42
C SER A 95 31.83 -51.25 9.75
N ARG A 96 31.98 -49.92 9.76
CA ARG A 96 32.45 -49.13 10.93
C ARG A 96 31.38 -48.30 11.63
N TRP A 97 30.11 -48.40 11.26
CA TRP A 97 29.06 -47.53 11.78
C TRP A 97 27.90 -48.33 12.36
N GLU A 98 27.42 -47.89 13.52
CA GLU A 98 26.18 -48.36 14.13
C GLU A 98 25.22 -47.18 14.27
N ILE A 99 23.98 -47.35 13.81
CA ILE A 99 22.91 -46.35 13.96
C ILE A 99 21.94 -46.84 15.01
N PHE A 100 21.71 -45.99 16.00
CA PHE A 100 20.72 -46.20 17.03
C PHE A 100 19.66 -45.11 16.95
N TRP A 101 18.41 -45.52 16.91
CA TRP A 101 17.27 -44.65 16.67
C TRP A 101 15.98 -45.38 17.10
N PRO A 102 14.82 -44.69 17.14
CA PRO A 102 13.58 -45.22 17.70
C PRO A 102 13.03 -46.50 17.03
N MET A 103 13.48 -46.83 15.82
CA MET A 103 13.04 -48.00 15.04
C MET A 103 13.81 -49.29 15.36
N GLY A 104 14.81 -49.25 16.26
CA GLY A 104 15.70 -50.39 16.55
C GLY A 104 16.90 -50.47 15.61
N SER A 105 17.75 -51.49 15.74
CA SER A 105 18.94 -51.67 14.90
C SER A 105 18.58 -52.39 13.58
N ASP A 106 18.74 -51.69 12.45
CA ASP A 106 18.64 -52.27 11.11
C ASP A 106 20.05 -52.24 10.45
N PRO A 107 20.71 -53.39 10.28
CA PRO A 107 22.04 -53.45 9.65
C PRO A 107 22.04 -52.97 8.19
N ASP A 108 20.93 -53.13 7.46
CA ASP A 108 20.82 -52.70 6.06
C ASP A 108 20.69 -51.17 5.95
N LEU A 109 20.26 -50.51 7.03
CA LEU A 109 20.15 -49.06 7.12
C LEU A 109 21.50 -48.37 7.03
N VAL A 110 22.53 -48.92 7.69
CA VAL A 110 23.87 -48.34 7.72
C VAL A 110 24.41 -48.16 6.30
N ASN A 111 24.24 -49.17 5.46
CA ASN A 111 24.63 -49.14 4.04
C ASN A 111 23.78 -48.15 3.23
N LYS A 112 22.50 -47.99 3.56
CA LYS A 112 21.61 -47.02 2.90
C LYS A 112 21.92 -45.57 3.27
N ILE A 113 22.42 -45.32 4.48
CA ILE A 113 22.73 -43.97 4.97
C ILE A 113 24.15 -43.57 4.57
N PHE A 114 25.14 -44.34 5.00
CA PHE A 114 26.55 -44.00 4.91
C PHE A 114 27.19 -44.51 3.61
N HIS A 115 26.62 -44.21 2.45
CA HIS A 115 27.24 -44.52 1.15
C HIS A 115 27.57 -43.26 0.33
N GLY A 116 28.63 -43.34 -0.47
CA GLY A 116 29.17 -42.22 -1.25
C GLY A 116 30.08 -41.30 -0.42
N GLU A 117 30.75 -40.36 -1.08
CA GLU A 117 31.87 -39.59 -0.49
C GLU A 117 31.46 -38.29 0.22
N GLN A 118 30.17 -37.94 0.25
CA GLN A 118 29.69 -36.67 0.81
C GLN A 118 28.95 -36.87 2.14
N PRO A 119 29.58 -36.53 3.28
CA PRO A 119 28.98 -36.73 4.60
C PRO A 119 27.71 -35.92 4.85
N GLY A 120 27.58 -34.74 4.23
CA GLY A 120 26.35 -33.95 4.30
C GLY A 120 25.14 -34.75 3.82
N LEU A 121 25.29 -35.49 2.71
CA LEU A 121 24.24 -36.34 2.16
C LEU A 121 23.91 -37.54 3.06
N TRP A 122 24.86 -38.05 3.84
CA TRP A 122 24.57 -39.11 4.82
C TRP A 122 23.58 -38.62 5.88
N PHE A 123 23.85 -37.45 6.45
CA PHE A 123 23.01 -36.88 7.49
C PHE A 123 21.67 -36.38 6.97
N GLU A 124 21.61 -35.87 5.73
CA GLU A 124 20.35 -35.55 5.06
C GLU A 124 19.45 -36.78 4.86
N ARG A 125 20.02 -37.93 4.44
CA ARG A 125 19.26 -39.18 4.32
C ARG A 125 18.73 -39.64 5.68
N LEU A 126 19.57 -39.59 6.71
CA LEU A 126 19.19 -39.99 8.07
C LEU A 126 18.10 -39.06 8.62
N ALA A 127 18.21 -37.75 8.38
CA ALA A 127 17.18 -36.78 8.70
C ALA A 127 15.86 -37.09 7.97
N GLY A 128 15.92 -37.37 6.66
CA GLY A 128 14.75 -37.75 5.88
C GLY A 128 14.05 -39.01 6.42
N MET A 129 14.81 -40.00 6.89
CA MET A 129 14.23 -41.20 7.50
C MET A 129 13.62 -40.94 8.88
N LEU A 130 14.25 -40.10 9.71
CA LEU A 130 13.66 -39.65 10.98
C LEU A 130 12.35 -38.89 10.74
N LEU A 131 12.32 -38.01 9.73
CA LEU A 131 11.11 -37.24 9.37
C LEU A 131 10.02 -38.16 8.83
N ALA A 132 10.35 -39.14 7.97
CA ALA A 132 9.40 -40.12 7.46
C ALA A 132 8.78 -40.99 8.57
N PHE A 133 9.56 -41.31 9.60
CA PHE A 133 9.08 -42.05 10.77
C PHE A 133 8.08 -41.22 11.59
N ASN A 134 8.43 -39.96 11.87
CA ASN A 134 7.62 -39.08 12.70
C ASN A 134 6.35 -38.60 11.98
N TYR A 135 6.45 -38.40 10.66
CA TYR A 135 5.42 -37.78 9.84
C TYR A 135 5.10 -38.64 8.62
N PRO A 136 4.53 -39.85 8.83
CA PRO A 136 4.22 -40.77 7.73
C PRO A 136 3.13 -40.23 6.81
N ARG A 137 2.29 -39.30 7.31
CA ARG A 137 1.29 -38.56 6.53
C ARG A 137 1.25 -37.12 7.01
N LEU A 138 1.45 -36.18 6.09
CA LEU A 138 1.31 -34.75 6.32
C LEU A 138 -0.10 -34.30 5.88
N PRO A 139 -0.71 -33.31 6.55
CA PRO A 139 -2.05 -32.80 6.22
C PRO A 139 -2.03 -31.79 5.07
N LEU A 140 -1.25 -32.06 4.02
CA LEU A 140 -0.96 -31.15 2.90
C LEU A 140 -0.93 -31.93 1.58
N GLN A 141 -1.24 -31.26 0.47
CA GLN A 141 -1.24 -31.82 -0.89
C GLN A 141 0.11 -31.59 -1.56
N LEU A 142 1.15 -32.23 -1.02
CA LEU A 142 2.55 -31.95 -1.31
C LEU A 142 2.95 -32.30 -2.75
N GLU A 143 2.18 -33.16 -3.43
CA GLU A 143 2.32 -33.47 -4.85
C GLU A 143 2.07 -32.27 -5.77
N LEU A 144 1.40 -31.22 -5.29
CA LEU A 144 1.15 -29.99 -6.04
C LEU A 144 2.32 -29.00 -5.95
N LEU A 145 3.30 -29.23 -5.07
CA LEU A 145 4.47 -28.36 -4.92
C LEU A 145 5.43 -28.53 -6.11
N LYS A 146 5.79 -27.42 -6.73
CA LYS A 146 6.85 -27.36 -7.76
C LYS A 146 8.24 -27.25 -7.13
N GLU A 147 8.32 -26.64 -5.96
CA GLU A 147 9.54 -26.42 -5.20
C GLU A 147 9.28 -26.56 -3.70
N PRO A 148 10.32 -26.85 -2.88
CA PRO A 148 10.16 -26.95 -1.44
C PRO A 148 9.79 -25.61 -0.79
N ILE A 149 8.89 -25.64 0.18
CA ILE A 149 8.51 -24.47 0.98
C ILE A 149 9.34 -24.39 2.25
N THR A 150 9.82 -23.18 2.55
CA THR A 150 10.61 -22.84 3.74
C THR A 150 9.78 -22.06 4.77
N ASP A 151 10.30 -21.91 5.99
CA ASP A 151 9.71 -21.01 7.00
C ASP A 151 9.73 -19.54 6.55
N ILE A 152 10.62 -19.14 5.63
CA ILE A 152 10.65 -17.79 5.07
C ILE A 152 9.47 -17.60 4.12
N ASP A 153 9.21 -18.57 3.24
CA ASP A 153 8.06 -18.52 2.31
C ASP A 153 6.73 -18.50 3.08
N ALA A 154 6.63 -19.25 4.17
CA ALA A 154 5.47 -19.20 5.06
C ALA A 154 5.28 -17.82 5.71
N GLN A 155 6.36 -17.12 6.07
CA GLN A 155 6.26 -15.74 6.56
C GLN A 155 5.83 -14.78 5.46
N ILE A 156 6.39 -14.91 4.25
CA ILE A 156 5.99 -14.11 3.09
C ILE A 156 4.50 -14.33 2.79
N LEU A 157 3.98 -15.56 2.93
CA LEU A 157 2.54 -15.83 2.79
C LEU A 157 1.69 -15.12 3.84
N ILE A 158 2.13 -15.07 5.11
CA ILE A 158 1.43 -14.31 6.16
C ILE A 158 1.35 -12.84 5.74
N ASP A 159 2.47 -12.28 5.28
CA ASP A 159 2.53 -10.88 4.87
C ASP A 159 1.71 -10.63 3.60
N GLU A 160 1.77 -11.53 2.60
CA GLU A 160 1.03 -11.42 1.34
C GLU A 160 -0.49 -11.54 1.51
N LEU A 161 -0.96 -12.47 2.34
CA LEU A 161 -2.40 -12.70 2.55
C LEU A 161 -3.07 -11.56 3.31
N PHE A 162 -2.32 -10.87 4.16
CA PHE A 162 -2.85 -9.92 5.13
C PHE A 162 -2.44 -8.47 4.85
N ALA A 163 -1.48 -8.20 3.96
CA ALA A 163 -1.18 -6.85 3.48
C ALA A 163 -1.99 -6.51 2.20
N SER A 164 -2.36 -5.24 2.05
CA SER A 164 -3.25 -4.79 0.97
C SER A 164 -2.59 -4.53 -0.40
N ASP A 165 -1.25 -4.52 -0.48
CA ASP A 165 -0.50 -4.04 -1.65
C ASP A 165 0.55 -5.04 -2.19
N THR A 166 0.42 -6.32 -1.83
CA THR A 166 1.35 -7.39 -2.21
C THR A 166 0.84 -8.17 -3.43
N THR A 167 1.76 -8.59 -4.29
CA THR A 167 1.43 -9.55 -5.36
C THR A 167 1.22 -10.93 -4.74
N ASN A 168 0.13 -11.61 -5.07
CA ASN A 168 -0.19 -12.95 -4.57
C ASN A 168 0.67 -14.05 -5.24
N GLN A 169 1.94 -13.79 -5.51
CA GLN A 169 2.84 -14.70 -6.24
C GLN A 169 3.18 -15.92 -5.38
N THR A 170 3.44 -15.72 -4.09
CA THR A 170 3.75 -16.82 -3.17
C THR A 170 2.48 -17.65 -2.92
N LEU A 171 1.32 -17.00 -2.81
CA LEU A 171 0.04 -17.71 -2.74
C LEU A 171 -0.23 -18.52 -4.01
N GLU A 172 0.02 -17.97 -5.21
CA GLU A 172 -0.15 -18.69 -6.47
C GLU A 172 0.78 -19.92 -6.57
N ALA A 173 2.00 -19.82 -6.03
CA ALA A 173 2.99 -20.89 -6.06
C ALA A 173 2.67 -22.03 -5.07
N PHE A 174 2.28 -21.69 -3.83
CA PHE A 174 2.16 -22.67 -2.73
C PHE A 174 0.73 -22.91 -2.25
N GLY A 175 -0.18 -21.97 -2.48
CA GLY A 175 -1.56 -21.99 -1.98
C GLY A 175 -2.33 -23.29 -2.26
N PRO A 176 -2.30 -23.83 -3.49
CA PRO A 176 -2.98 -25.09 -3.80
C PRO A 176 -2.47 -26.28 -2.99
N ALA A 177 -1.14 -26.42 -2.85
CA ALA A 177 -0.54 -27.50 -2.08
C ALA A 177 -0.84 -27.39 -0.57
N LEU A 178 -0.93 -26.15 -0.07
CA LEU A 178 -1.27 -25.86 1.32
C LEU A 178 -2.78 -25.93 1.60
N GLY A 179 -3.61 -26.07 0.56
CA GLY A 179 -5.07 -25.99 0.67
C GLY A 179 -5.57 -24.61 1.09
N LEU A 180 -4.81 -23.54 0.78
CA LEU A 180 -5.18 -22.14 1.02
C LEU A 180 -5.82 -21.48 -0.22
N SER A 181 -5.71 -22.12 -1.38
CA SER A 181 -6.37 -21.72 -2.62
C SER A 181 -6.70 -22.95 -3.48
N GLU A 182 -7.60 -22.78 -4.44
CA GLU A 182 -7.96 -23.83 -5.39
C GLU A 182 -6.96 -23.89 -6.56
N ALA A 183 -6.65 -25.09 -7.07
CA ALA A 183 -5.72 -25.26 -8.18
C ALA A 183 -6.19 -24.55 -9.48
N THR A 184 -7.50 -24.36 -9.65
CA THR A 184 -8.08 -23.62 -10.78
C THR A 184 -7.96 -22.11 -10.63
N ASN A 185 -7.76 -21.61 -9.40
CA ASN A 185 -7.65 -20.18 -9.12
C ASN A 185 -6.62 -19.91 -8.00
N PRO A 186 -5.34 -20.19 -8.28
CA PRO A 186 -4.30 -20.30 -7.25
C PRO A 186 -3.98 -18.98 -6.55
N SER A 187 -4.30 -17.83 -7.16
CA SER A 187 -4.04 -16.49 -6.62
C SER A 187 -5.14 -15.95 -5.69
N ILE A 188 -6.23 -16.70 -5.51
CA ILE A 188 -7.35 -16.31 -4.62
C ILE A 188 -7.32 -17.16 -3.36
N PHE A 189 -7.31 -16.50 -2.20
CA PHE A 189 -7.44 -17.17 -0.92
C PHE A 189 -8.82 -17.81 -0.76
N ASP A 190 -8.86 -19.14 -0.80
CA ASP A 190 -10.04 -19.98 -0.60
C ASP A 190 -9.59 -21.27 0.10
N PRO A 191 -9.55 -21.28 1.45
CA PRO A 191 -9.06 -22.42 2.21
C PRO A 191 -10.16 -23.47 2.49
N SER A 192 -11.21 -23.54 1.66
CA SER A 192 -12.34 -24.44 1.89
C SER A 192 -11.96 -25.93 1.89
N SER A 193 -10.88 -26.32 1.22
CA SER A 193 -10.31 -27.67 1.20
C SER A 193 -9.16 -27.90 2.18
N CYS A 194 -8.89 -26.96 3.11
CA CYS A 194 -7.74 -27.03 4.01
C CYS A 194 -7.90 -28.14 5.08
N GLU A 195 -7.12 -29.22 4.98
CA GLU A 195 -7.16 -30.30 5.98
C GLU A 195 -6.71 -29.83 7.38
N VAL A 196 -5.74 -28.91 7.44
CA VAL A 196 -5.21 -28.36 8.70
C VAL A 196 -6.30 -27.61 9.48
N PHE A 197 -7.24 -26.96 8.80
CA PHE A 197 -8.36 -26.28 9.47
C PHE A 197 -9.26 -27.27 10.21
N GLY A 198 -9.47 -28.47 9.64
CA GLY A 198 -10.18 -29.55 10.31
C GLY A 198 -9.47 -30.05 11.58
N LEU A 199 -8.13 -30.04 11.58
CA LEU A 199 -7.32 -30.38 12.76
C LEU A 199 -7.46 -29.32 13.86
N ILE A 200 -7.37 -28.03 13.51
CA ILE A 200 -7.57 -26.93 14.45
C ILE A 200 -8.97 -26.99 15.08
N GLU A 201 -10.00 -27.26 14.26
CA GLU A 201 -11.38 -27.39 14.74
C GLU A 201 -11.56 -28.59 15.69
N LYS A 202 -10.94 -29.73 15.37
CA LYS A 202 -10.93 -30.89 16.27
C LYS A 202 -10.30 -30.56 17.62
N GLU A 203 -9.19 -29.83 17.62
CA GLU A 203 -8.52 -29.41 18.86
C GLU A 203 -9.36 -28.42 19.67
N LEU A 204 -10.04 -27.49 19.01
CA LEU A 204 -11.00 -26.61 19.68
C LEU A 204 -12.14 -27.41 20.31
N VAL A 205 -12.73 -28.39 19.61
CA VAL A 205 -13.81 -29.23 20.17
C VAL A 205 -13.31 -30.04 21.38
N ASN A 206 -12.10 -30.59 21.32
CA ASN A 206 -11.52 -31.37 22.41
C ASN A 206 -11.27 -30.54 23.69
N GLU A 207 -10.97 -29.25 23.54
CA GLU A 207 -10.61 -28.34 24.63
C GLU A 207 -11.76 -27.36 24.97
N ASN A 208 -13.02 -27.82 24.87
CA ASN A 208 -14.23 -27.03 25.19
C ASN A 208 -14.29 -25.67 24.48
N HIS A 209 -13.89 -25.65 23.21
CA HIS A 209 -13.88 -24.49 22.33
C HIS A 209 -12.90 -23.37 22.72
N SER A 210 -11.88 -23.69 23.53
CA SER A 210 -10.82 -22.76 23.93
C SER A 210 -9.50 -23.51 24.10
N VAL A 211 -8.61 -23.40 23.12
CA VAL A 211 -7.32 -24.11 23.13
C VAL A 211 -6.16 -23.15 23.43
N GLY A 212 -5.29 -23.54 24.36
CA GLY A 212 -4.06 -22.79 24.65
C GLY A 212 -3.15 -22.73 23.43
N TRP A 213 -2.58 -21.54 23.15
CA TRP A 213 -1.76 -21.31 21.95
C TRP A 213 -0.58 -22.28 21.86
N GLU A 214 0.19 -22.40 22.94
CA GLU A 214 1.34 -23.31 23.02
C GLU A 214 0.93 -24.78 22.79
N ASN A 215 -0.24 -25.18 23.28
CA ASN A 215 -0.74 -26.54 23.06
C ASN A 215 -1.12 -26.76 21.59
N LEU A 216 -1.82 -25.81 20.99
CA LEU A 216 -2.24 -25.88 19.59
C LEU A 216 -1.03 -25.91 18.66
N THR A 217 -0.11 -24.95 18.79
CA THR A 217 1.09 -24.88 17.93
C THR A 217 1.97 -26.11 18.13
N ARG A 218 2.16 -26.57 19.37
CA ARG A 218 2.89 -27.81 19.64
C ARG A 218 2.27 -29.00 18.93
N LYS A 219 0.95 -29.19 18.96
CA LYS A 219 0.28 -30.29 18.24
C LYS A 219 0.42 -30.16 16.73
N MET A 220 0.18 -28.98 16.18
CA MET A 220 0.36 -28.71 14.74
C MET A 220 1.77 -29.03 14.25
N ILE A 221 2.77 -28.71 15.08
CA ILE A 221 4.17 -28.92 14.77
C ILE A 221 4.60 -30.37 14.98
N TRP A 222 4.38 -30.91 16.17
CA TRP A 222 4.97 -32.20 16.60
C TRP A 222 4.12 -33.40 16.24
N ASP A 223 2.80 -33.27 16.20
CA ASP A 223 1.90 -34.38 15.87
C ASP A 223 1.56 -34.40 14.38
N HIS A 224 1.59 -33.24 13.72
CA HIS A 224 1.20 -33.08 12.32
C HIS A 224 2.34 -32.65 11.38
N GLY A 225 3.56 -32.46 11.90
CA GLY A 225 4.76 -32.25 11.11
C GLY A 225 4.86 -30.90 10.42
N LEU A 226 4.09 -29.90 10.85
CA LEU A 226 4.21 -28.55 10.31
C LEU A 226 5.47 -27.84 10.84
N THR A 227 6.03 -26.94 10.03
CA THR A 227 7.07 -26.03 10.50
C THR A 227 6.44 -24.93 11.37
N SER A 228 7.28 -24.15 12.07
CA SER A 228 6.78 -23.15 13.01
C SER A 228 5.94 -22.07 12.31
N ASN A 229 6.42 -21.54 11.19
CA ASN A 229 5.73 -20.47 10.50
C ASN A 229 4.53 -20.99 9.71
N LEU A 230 4.56 -22.24 9.23
CA LEU A 230 3.38 -22.88 8.66
C LEU A 230 2.26 -23.04 9.69
N ALA A 231 2.57 -23.52 10.90
CA ALA A 231 1.57 -23.62 11.96
C ALA A 231 0.93 -22.24 12.26
N ASN A 232 1.74 -21.19 12.35
CA ASN A 232 1.26 -19.83 12.54
C ASN A 232 0.38 -19.35 11.38
N LEU A 233 0.83 -19.53 10.13
CA LEU A 233 0.08 -19.20 8.91
C LEU A 233 -1.30 -19.86 8.92
N PHE A 234 -1.38 -21.15 9.22
CA PHE A 234 -2.65 -21.86 9.26
C PHE A 234 -3.58 -21.35 10.36
N ILE A 235 -3.05 -21.07 11.56
CA ILE A 235 -3.88 -20.57 12.66
C ILE A 235 -4.40 -19.15 12.37
N LEU A 236 -3.58 -18.27 11.82
CA LEU A 236 -3.99 -16.91 11.43
C LEU A 236 -5.02 -16.95 10.30
N SER A 237 -4.76 -17.76 9.26
CA SER A 237 -5.67 -17.97 8.13
C SER A 237 -7.01 -18.56 8.60
N PHE A 238 -6.98 -19.47 9.59
CA PHE A 238 -8.18 -20.04 10.18
C PHE A 238 -9.05 -18.97 10.86
N ILE A 239 -8.44 -18.04 11.61
CA ILE A 239 -9.18 -16.94 12.26
C ILE A 239 -9.84 -16.03 11.22
N VAL A 240 -9.15 -15.73 10.11
CA VAL A 240 -9.70 -14.88 9.03
C VAL A 240 -10.84 -15.55 8.29
N TYR A 241 -10.76 -16.86 8.03
CA TYR A 241 -11.74 -17.59 7.24
C TYR A 241 -12.97 -18.07 8.03
N LYS A 242 -12.81 -18.41 9.32
CA LYS A 242 -13.81 -19.19 10.04
C LYS A 242 -15.09 -18.39 10.35
N ASN A 243 -16.22 -19.08 10.22
CA ASN A 243 -17.53 -18.66 10.72
C ASN A 243 -18.12 -19.84 11.53
N PRO A 244 -18.47 -19.69 12.83
CA PRO A 244 -18.53 -18.46 13.62
C PRO A 244 -17.15 -17.81 13.89
N PRO A 245 -17.11 -16.48 14.13
CA PRO A 245 -15.86 -15.74 14.32
C PRO A 245 -15.00 -16.23 15.48
N MET A 246 -13.69 -16.10 15.32
CA MET A 246 -12.67 -16.51 16.28
C MET A 246 -11.93 -15.29 16.85
N GLU A 247 -11.41 -15.41 18.07
CA GLU A 247 -10.51 -14.44 18.68
C GLU A 247 -9.26 -15.12 19.27
N LEU A 248 -8.13 -14.45 19.10
CA LEU A 248 -6.83 -14.84 19.65
C LEU A 248 -6.50 -13.96 20.84
N ILE A 249 -6.46 -14.53 22.04
CA ILE A 249 -6.19 -13.80 23.28
C ILE A 249 -4.68 -13.62 23.45
N LEU A 250 -4.27 -12.39 23.74
CA LEU A 250 -2.88 -12.00 23.90
C LEU A 250 -2.39 -12.25 25.34
N MET A 251 -1.09 -12.46 25.47
CA MET A 251 -0.42 -12.41 26.77
C MET A 251 -0.41 -10.96 27.30
N PRO A 252 -0.60 -10.73 28.60
CA PRO A 252 -0.46 -9.39 29.17
C PRO A 252 0.94 -8.83 28.91
N GLY A 253 1.03 -7.61 28.37
CA GLY A 253 2.31 -6.96 28.08
C GLY A 253 3.02 -7.47 26.81
N HIS A 254 2.28 -8.07 25.87
CA HIS A 254 2.81 -8.37 24.53
C HIS A 254 3.44 -7.14 23.86
N ASP A 255 4.30 -7.38 22.88
CA ASP A 255 5.08 -6.37 22.14
C ASP A 255 4.59 -6.16 20.69
N LEU A 256 3.44 -6.75 20.33
CA LEU A 256 2.85 -6.58 19.00
C LEU A 256 2.66 -5.11 18.60
N THR A 257 2.94 -4.82 17.33
CA THR A 257 2.78 -3.52 16.69
C THR A 257 1.85 -3.62 15.49
N PHE A 258 1.23 -2.50 15.13
CA PHE A 258 0.60 -2.37 13.83
C PHE A 258 1.64 -2.24 12.72
N ASN A 259 1.26 -2.46 11.47
CA ASN A 259 2.12 -2.32 10.27
C ASN A 259 2.77 -0.93 10.13
N HIS A 260 2.17 0.11 10.72
CA HIS A 260 2.72 1.47 10.74
C HIS A 260 3.63 1.76 11.96
N GLY A 261 3.97 0.73 12.75
CA GLY A 261 4.94 0.78 13.83
C GLY A 261 4.39 1.18 15.21
N GLU A 262 3.10 1.52 15.34
CA GLU A 262 2.53 1.84 16.66
C GLU A 262 2.24 0.58 17.49
N PRO A 263 2.42 0.61 18.82
CA PRO A 263 2.09 -0.52 19.70
C PRO A 263 0.60 -0.88 19.68
N PHE A 264 0.30 -2.16 19.47
CA PHE A 264 -1.05 -2.70 19.63
C PHE A 264 -1.44 -2.66 21.11
N SER A 265 -2.71 -2.35 21.39
CA SER A 265 -3.17 -2.00 22.75
C SER A 265 -4.37 -2.81 23.24
N GLY A 266 -4.88 -3.75 22.44
CA GLY A 266 -5.98 -4.64 22.81
C GLY A 266 -5.49 -5.86 23.58
N ASP A 267 -6.43 -6.61 24.18
CA ASP A 267 -6.13 -7.92 24.81
C ASP A 267 -6.35 -9.11 23.86
N ARG A 268 -6.83 -8.85 22.63
CA ARG A 268 -7.20 -9.87 21.66
C ARG A 268 -7.06 -9.37 20.22
N ILE A 269 -6.90 -10.33 19.30
CA ILE A 269 -6.90 -10.13 17.85
C ILE A 269 -8.08 -10.90 17.26
N THR A 270 -8.82 -10.24 16.38
CA THR A 270 -9.93 -10.78 15.59
C THR A 270 -9.59 -10.73 14.10
N SER A 271 -10.42 -11.34 13.25
CA SER A 271 -10.23 -11.41 11.79
C SER A 271 -9.86 -10.07 11.14
N GLU A 272 -10.51 -8.98 11.55
CA GLU A 272 -10.31 -7.65 10.98
C GLU A 272 -9.04 -6.95 11.50
N ILE A 273 -8.49 -7.41 12.62
CA ILE A 273 -7.25 -6.86 13.18
C ILE A 273 -6.04 -7.56 12.55
N ILE A 274 -6.17 -8.83 12.13
CA ILE A 274 -5.05 -9.60 11.56
C ILE A 274 -4.31 -8.86 10.42
N PRO A 275 -5.01 -8.26 9.44
CA PRO A 275 -4.39 -7.46 8.36
C PRO A 275 -3.59 -6.24 8.82
N THR A 276 -3.78 -5.81 10.05
CA THR A 276 -3.20 -4.56 10.56
C THR A 276 -1.95 -4.75 11.39
N ILE A 277 -1.63 -6.00 11.77
CA ILE A 277 -0.54 -6.35 12.70
C ILE A 277 0.73 -6.68 11.93
N ASP A 278 1.84 -6.13 12.43
CA ASP A 278 3.18 -6.52 12.00
C ASP A 278 3.56 -7.80 12.74
N TRP A 279 3.48 -8.93 12.03
CA TRP A 279 3.67 -10.25 12.63
C TRP A 279 5.14 -10.53 12.97
N GLY A 280 6.10 -9.92 12.26
CA GLY A 280 7.53 -10.21 12.41
C GLY A 280 7.84 -11.71 12.32
N HIS A 281 9.01 -12.14 12.83
CA HIS A 281 9.47 -13.54 12.69
C HIS A 281 9.28 -14.42 13.94
N ASP A 282 9.02 -13.85 15.12
CA ASP A 282 8.82 -14.62 16.35
C ASP A 282 7.44 -14.32 16.94
N LEU A 283 6.58 -15.33 16.94
CA LEU A 283 5.23 -15.30 17.49
C LEU A 283 5.10 -16.08 18.80
N ASN A 284 6.21 -16.64 19.29
CA ASN A 284 6.21 -17.38 20.54
C ASN A 284 5.97 -16.43 21.73
N ASN A 285 5.23 -16.91 22.72
CA ASN A 285 4.90 -16.17 23.95
C ASN A 285 4.07 -14.88 23.79
N LYS A 286 3.58 -14.56 22.58
CA LYS A 286 2.68 -13.41 22.35
C LYS A 286 1.21 -13.75 22.64
N PHE A 287 0.85 -15.02 22.51
CA PHE A 287 -0.53 -15.49 22.55
C PHE A 287 -0.77 -16.46 23.69
N ARG A 288 -1.96 -16.34 24.29
CA ARG A 288 -2.42 -17.18 25.38
C ARG A 288 -3.27 -18.34 24.87
N LEU A 289 -4.33 -18.04 24.13
CA LEU A 289 -5.29 -19.05 23.65
C LEU A 289 -6.08 -18.57 22.43
N LEU A 290 -6.58 -19.53 21.66
CA LEU A 290 -7.54 -19.36 20.58
C LEU A 290 -8.92 -19.85 21.03
N ARG A 291 -9.97 -19.08 20.77
CA ARG A 291 -11.37 -19.45 21.10
C ARG A 291 -12.38 -18.77 20.18
N TYR A 292 -13.65 -19.18 20.27
CA TYR A 292 -14.75 -18.44 19.63
C TYR A 292 -14.88 -17.03 20.22
N GLU A 293 -15.20 -16.07 19.36
CA GLU A 293 -15.41 -14.68 19.75
C GLU A 293 -16.47 -14.57 20.86
N GLN A 294 -16.14 -13.83 21.92
CA GLN A 294 -17.00 -13.59 23.07
C GLN A 294 -17.48 -12.13 23.05
N PRO A 295 -18.53 -11.76 23.82
CA PRO A 295 -18.91 -10.37 23.97
C PRO A 295 -17.72 -9.48 24.33
N ILE A 296 -17.64 -8.34 23.65
CA ILE A 296 -16.50 -7.42 23.76
C ILE A 296 -16.32 -6.91 25.19
N THR A 297 -15.07 -6.87 25.65
CA THR A 297 -14.70 -6.24 26.93
C THR A 297 -14.16 -4.83 26.66
N LEU A 298 -14.10 -3.99 27.69
CA LEU A 298 -13.48 -2.67 27.54
C LEU A 298 -12.05 -2.79 27.01
N CYS A 299 -11.25 -3.73 27.54
CA CYS A 299 -9.88 -3.96 27.09
C CYS A 299 -9.78 -4.38 25.62
N GLY A 300 -10.67 -5.28 25.17
CA GLY A 300 -10.73 -5.69 23.75
C GLY A 300 -11.17 -4.57 22.82
N SER A 301 -11.98 -3.63 23.32
CA SER A 301 -12.47 -2.49 22.52
C SER A 301 -11.44 -1.36 22.34
N ILE A 302 -10.36 -1.34 23.13
CA ILE A 302 -9.37 -0.23 23.17
C ILE A 302 -8.84 0.18 21.80
N PRO A 303 -8.47 -0.74 20.87
CA PRO A 303 -7.97 -0.37 19.56
C PRO A 303 -8.90 0.59 18.80
N TYR A 304 -10.21 0.45 18.96
CA TYR A 304 -11.20 1.35 18.36
C TYR A 304 -11.60 2.49 19.29
N VAL A 305 -11.99 2.16 20.52
CA VAL A 305 -12.55 3.13 21.47
C VAL A 305 -11.55 4.22 21.80
N SER A 306 -10.25 3.92 21.87
CA SER A 306 -9.23 4.92 22.17
C SER A 306 -8.98 5.95 21.07
N LEU A 307 -9.45 5.68 19.84
CA LEU A 307 -9.40 6.66 18.74
C LEU A 307 -10.48 7.73 18.90
N VAL A 308 -11.62 7.39 19.50
CA VAL A 308 -12.72 8.31 19.79
C VAL A 308 -12.58 8.93 21.20
N ILE A 309 -12.14 8.13 22.16
CA ILE A 309 -12.00 8.47 23.58
C ILE A 309 -10.56 8.16 24.03
N PRO A 310 -9.60 9.07 23.82
CA PRO A 310 -8.20 8.85 24.16
C PRO A 310 -7.95 8.41 25.61
N GLU A 311 -8.81 8.83 26.54
CA GLU A 311 -8.77 8.48 27.95
C GLU A 311 -8.93 6.97 28.19
N ALA A 312 -9.54 6.22 27.26
CA ALA A 312 -9.69 4.78 27.34
C ALA A 312 -8.34 4.03 27.36
N LYS A 313 -7.25 4.66 26.88
CA LYS A 313 -5.90 4.08 26.89
C LYS A 313 -5.41 3.73 28.31
N LYS A 314 -5.99 4.29 29.36
CA LYS A 314 -5.62 3.96 30.76
C LYS A 314 -6.10 2.58 31.22
N PHE A 315 -7.05 1.98 30.50
CA PHE A 315 -7.62 0.67 30.84
C PHE A 315 -6.95 -0.50 30.11
N LYS A 316 -5.83 -0.25 29.41
CA LYS A 316 -5.05 -1.31 28.76
C LYS A 316 -4.68 -2.39 29.77
N PHE A 317 -4.97 -3.64 29.42
CA PHE A 317 -4.74 -4.83 30.24
C PHE A 317 -5.53 -4.88 31.57
N ILE A 318 -6.55 -4.03 31.76
CA ILE A 318 -7.43 -4.07 32.93
C ILE A 318 -8.72 -4.82 32.56
N GLN A 319 -8.90 -6.03 33.10
CA GLN A 319 -10.04 -6.90 32.75
C GLN A 319 -11.40 -6.38 33.24
N ASN A 320 -11.43 -5.67 34.37
CA ASN A 320 -12.65 -5.14 34.99
C ASN A 320 -12.69 -3.60 34.99
N GLY A 321 -12.11 -2.97 33.97
CA GLY A 321 -12.17 -1.52 33.82
C GLY A 321 -13.58 -1.07 33.45
N GLU A 322 -14.07 -0.01 34.08
CA GLU A 322 -15.28 0.69 33.67
C GLU A 322 -14.93 2.07 33.14
N LEU A 323 -15.47 2.40 31.98
CA LEU A 323 -15.41 3.75 31.41
C LEU A 323 -16.69 4.49 31.82
N ASP A 324 -16.55 5.62 32.49
CA ASP A 324 -17.69 6.45 32.89
C ASP A 324 -18.48 6.88 31.65
N ASN A 325 -19.76 6.50 31.60
CA ASN A 325 -20.67 6.84 30.51
C ASN A 325 -20.77 8.36 30.29
N LYS A 326 -20.55 9.19 31.31
CA LYS A 326 -20.49 10.65 31.13
C LYS A 326 -19.34 11.08 30.21
N ILE A 327 -18.19 10.42 30.30
CA ILE A 327 -17.05 10.70 29.42
C ILE A 327 -17.39 10.28 27.99
N VAL A 328 -18.06 9.12 27.84
CA VAL A 328 -18.53 8.64 26.53
C VAL A 328 -19.50 9.63 25.91
N ASP A 329 -20.54 10.02 26.64
CA ASP A 329 -21.56 10.98 26.21
C ASP A 329 -20.93 12.32 25.82
N GLU A 330 -20.01 12.85 26.64
CA GLU A 330 -19.35 14.13 26.38
C GLU A 330 -18.53 14.08 25.07
N LYS A 331 -17.76 13.01 24.85
CA LYS A 331 -16.92 12.87 23.65
C LYS A 331 -17.74 12.65 22.39
N LEU A 332 -18.79 11.81 22.46
CA LEU A 332 -19.68 11.57 21.33
C LEU A 332 -20.52 12.81 20.99
N ALA A 333 -20.94 13.60 21.99
CA ALA A 333 -21.61 14.87 21.77
C ALA A 333 -20.70 15.87 21.04
N LYS A 334 -19.44 16.01 21.47
CA LYS A 334 -18.43 16.84 20.79
C LYS A 334 -18.17 16.39 19.36
N LEU A 335 -18.06 15.08 19.15
CA LEU A 335 -17.91 14.49 17.80
C LEU A 335 -19.12 14.85 16.92
N LYS A 336 -20.33 14.64 17.42
CA LYS A 336 -21.60 14.94 16.73
C LYS A 336 -21.75 16.41 16.36
N GLU A 337 -21.33 17.32 17.24
CA GLU A 337 -21.38 18.77 16.99
C GLU A 337 -20.45 19.20 15.86
N CYS A 338 -19.25 18.62 15.78
CA CYS A 338 -18.24 19.01 14.80
C CYS A 338 -18.52 18.49 13.37
N LEU A 339 -19.19 17.34 13.24
CA LEU A 339 -19.32 16.61 11.98
C LEU A 339 -20.07 17.35 10.86
N PRO A 340 -21.20 18.05 11.10
CA PRO A 340 -21.90 18.78 10.05
C PRO A 340 -21.02 19.83 9.37
N CYS A 341 -20.26 20.59 10.16
CA CYS A 341 -19.33 21.61 9.64
C CYS A 341 -18.17 20.96 8.86
N ALA A 342 -17.61 19.86 9.37
CA ALA A 342 -16.55 19.12 8.70
C ALA A 342 -17.00 18.54 7.34
N ILE A 343 -18.20 17.95 7.28
CA ILE A 343 -18.78 17.43 6.03
C ILE A 343 -18.95 18.57 5.02
N GLN A 344 -19.50 19.71 5.44
CA GLN A 344 -19.68 20.84 4.54
C GLN A 344 -18.34 21.41 4.07
N THR A 345 -17.36 21.51 4.96
CA THR A 345 -16.01 21.99 4.63
C THR A 345 -15.35 21.10 3.60
N MET A 346 -15.43 19.78 3.77
CA MET A 346 -14.86 18.83 2.83
C MET A 346 -15.57 18.90 1.47
N LYS A 347 -16.91 18.96 1.44
CA LYS A 347 -17.65 19.16 0.17
C LYS A 347 -17.21 20.42 -0.57
N SER A 348 -17.18 21.56 0.14
CA SER A 348 -16.74 22.83 -0.45
C SER A 348 -15.30 22.78 -0.96
N LEU A 349 -14.39 22.10 -0.25
CA LEU A 349 -13.00 21.91 -0.71
C LEU A 349 -12.95 21.12 -2.02
N LEU A 350 -13.73 20.05 -2.12
CA LEU A 350 -13.79 19.20 -3.32
C LEU A 350 -14.39 19.94 -4.51
N ASP A 351 -15.45 20.71 -4.29
CA ASP A 351 -16.06 21.57 -5.31
C ASP A 351 -15.05 22.59 -5.85
N VAL A 352 -14.28 23.23 -4.97
CA VAL A 352 -13.30 24.26 -5.35
C VAL A 352 -12.09 23.67 -6.06
N THR A 353 -11.62 22.49 -5.63
CA THR A 353 -10.44 21.83 -6.23
C THR A 353 -10.77 21.07 -7.52
N GLY A 354 -12.06 20.92 -7.87
CA GLY A 354 -12.51 20.23 -9.07
C GLY A 354 -12.36 18.70 -9.03
N VAL A 355 -12.09 18.13 -7.85
CA VAL A 355 -11.92 16.68 -7.67
C VAL A 355 -13.28 16.04 -7.41
N CYS A 356 -13.88 15.45 -8.45
CA CYS A 356 -15.15 14.73 -8.34
C CYS A 356 -15.00 13.31 -7.74
N THR A 357 -13.79 12.81 -7.51
CA THR A 357 -13.51 11.38 -7.25
C THR A 357 -13.24 11.02 -5.79
N SER A 358 -13.42 11.93 -4.84
CA SER A 358 -13.14 11.66 -3.42
C SER A 358 -14.38 11.49 -2.54
N ASP A 359 -15.43 10.85 -3.09
CA ASP A 359 -16.64 10.49 -2.34
C ASP A 359 -16.31 9.75 -1.04
N HIS A 360 -15.25 8.93 -1.05
CA HIS A 360 -14.76 8.18 0.12
C HIS A 360 -14.41 9.06 1.34
N LEU A 361 -13.91 10.29 1.15
CA LEU A 361 -13.59 11.20 2.26
C LEU A 361 -14.86 11.70 2.95
N VAL A 362 -15.86 12.08 2.14
CA VAL A 362 -17.15 12.55 2.63
C VAL A 362 -17.92 11.39 3.25
N GLU A 363 -17.87 10.20 2.65
CA GLU A 363 -18.45 8.97 3.18
C GLU A 363 -17.84 8.61 4.55
N SER A 364 -16.51 8.68 4.69
CA SER A 364 -15.83 8.45 5.98
C SER A 364 -16.37 9.35 7.09
N LEU A 365 -16.63 10.63 6.79
CA LEU A 365 -17.24 11.56 7.75
C LEU A 365 -18.72 11.24 8.04
N HIS A 366 -19.47 10.72 7.06
CA HIS A 366 -20.83 10.23 7.32
C HIS A 366 -20.83 8.98 8.21
N ASN A 367 -19.87 8.07 8.02
CA ASN A 367 -19.70 6.90 8.88
C ASN A 367 -19.38 7.32 10.32
N LEU A 368 -18.52 8.32 10.52
CA LEU A 368 -18.29 8.91 11.85
C LEU A 368 -19.56 9.52 12.46
N LYS A 369 -20.47 10.06 11.64
CA LYS A 369 -21.76 10.60 12.12
C LYS A 369 -22.72 9.51 12.60
N ILE A 370 -22.64 8.30 12.04
CA ILE A 370 -23.36 7.14 12.54
C ILE A 370 -22.72 6.69 13.86
N LEU A 371 -21.39 6.55 13.89
CA LEU A 371 -20.63 6.19 15.10
C LEU A 371 -20.91 7.14 16.28
N ALA A 372 -21.07 8.43 16.01
CA ALA A 372 -21.38 9.44 17.03
C ALA A 372 -22.77 9.27 17.71
N GLN A 373 -23.58 8.29 17.28
CA GLN A 373 -24.86 7.95 17.88
C GLN A 373 -24.77 6.78 18.87
N ALA A 374 -23.58 6.18 19.02
CA ALA A 374 -23.32 5.13 20.01
C ALA A 374 -23.62 5.62 21.44
N ARG A 375 -23.90 4.68 22.34
CA ARG A 375 -24.28 4.96 23.74
C ARG A 375 -23.23 4.54 24.75
N ASP A 376 -22.41 3.57 24.41
CA ASP A 376 -21.37 3.03 25.28
C ASP A 376 -20.14 2.58 24.47
N PHE A 377 -19.11 2.10 25.17
CA PHE A 377 -17.88 1.63 24.53
C PHE A 377 -18.11 0.40 23.62
N SER A 378 -19.11 -0.42 23.91
CA SER A 378 -19.42 -1.63 23.15
C SER A 378 -20.06 -1.25 21.81
N GLU A 379 -21.04 -0.34 21.83
CA GLU A 379 -21.62 0.23 20.61
C GLU A 379 -20.57 0.96 19.77
N ILE A 380 -19.66 1.73 20.39
CA ILE A 380 -18.53 2.34 19.66
C ILE A 380 -17.70 1.26 18.93
N TYR A 381 -17.36 0.16 19.61
CA TYR A 381 -16.60 -0.92 19.01
C TYR A 381 -17.34 -1.57 17.84
N TYR A 382 -18.59 -2.01 18.03
CA TYR A 382 -19.34 -2.73 16.98
C TYR A 382 -19.65 -1.83 15.78
N GLU A 383 -20.02 -0.57 16.01
CA GLU A 383 -20.24 0.39 14.93
C GLU A 383 -18.95 0.72 14.19
N SER A 384 -17.83 0.84 14.91
CA SER A 384 -16.53 1.07 14.27
C SER A 384 -16.10 -0.10 13.41
N ARG A 385 -16.21 -1.33 13.94
CA ARG A 385 -15.92 -2.57 13.19
C ARG A 385 -16.81 -2.68 11.95
N ARG A 386 -18.10 -2.37 12.07
CA ARG A 386 -19.06 -2.46 10.96
C ARG A 386 -18.78 -1.44 9.85
N MET A 387 -18.45 -0.20 10.21
CA MET A 387 -18.33 0.91 9.25
C MET A 387 -16.93 1.08 8.67
N PHE A 388 -15.89 0.73 9.42
CA PHE A 388 -14.49 0.94 9.03
C PHE A 388 -13.72 -0.37 8.83
N GLY A 389 -14.27 -1.50 9.29
CA GLY A 389 -13.59 -2.79 9.24
C GLY A 389 -12.52 -2.91 10.33
N ASN A 390 -11.53 -2.02 10.34
CA ASN A 390 -10.36 -2.10 11.23
C ASN A 390 -10.00 -0.75 11.91
N PRO A 391 -9.15 -0.73 12.96
CA PRO A 391 -8.78 0.50 13.66
C PRO A 391 -7.99 1.50 12.81
N ILE A 392 -7.25 1.04 11.80
CA ILE A 392 -6.44 1.91 10.94
C ILE A 392 -7.36 2.77 10.07
N GLU A 393 -8.40 2.20 9.47
CA GLU A 393 -9.38 2.94 8.67
C GLU A 393 -10.19 3.93 9.52
N LEU A 394 -10.55 3.58 10.76
CA LEU A 394 -11.14 4.54 11.70
C LEU A 394 -10.17 5.69 12.00
N SER A 395 -8.88 5.41 12.22
CA SER A 395 -7.87 6.45 12.45
C SER A 395 -7.73 7.38 11.25
N LYS A 396 -7.73 6.84 10.02
CA LYS A 396 -7.76 7.64 8.78
C LYS A 396 -8.99 8.55 8.74
N ALA A 397 -10.19 8.04 9.04
CA ALA A 397 -11.41 8.85 9.09
C ALA A 397 -11.34 9.97 10.16
N MET A 398 -10.80 9.67 11.35
CA MET A 398 -10.60 10.67 12.40
C MET A 398 -9.60 11.76 11.97
N ASN A 399 -8.55 11.40 11.22
CA ASN A 399 -7.62 12.38 10.64
C ASN A 399 -8.29 13.25 9.56
N VAL A 400 -9.20 12.69 8.74
CA VAL A 400 -9.99 13.48 7.78
C VAL A 400 -10.87 14.51 8.51
N LEU A 401 -11.51 14.13 9.62
CA LEU A 401 -12.26 15.06 10.46
C LEU A 401 -11.39 16.20 10.99
N GLU A 402 -10.20 15.88 11.49
CA GLU A 402 -9.28 16.89 12.02
C GLU A 402 -8.77 17.84 10.92
N SER A 403 -8.43 17.30 9.74
CA SER A 403 -8.08 18.10 8.57
C SER A 403 -9.22 19.02 8.15
N ALA A 404 -10.46 18.53 8.10
CA ALA A 404 -11.62 19.35 7.76
C ALA A 404 -11.83 20.50 8.76
N LYS A 405 -11.67 20.26 10.06
CA LYS A 405 -11.75 21.32 11.07
C LYS A 405 -10.68 22.39 10.85
N ASN A 406 -9.44 21.97 10.61
CA ASN A 406 -8.33 22.88 10.35
C ASN A 406 -8.59 23.73 9.09
N ILE A 407 -9.07 23.10 8.00
CA ILE A 407 -9.37 23.77 6.73
C ILE A 407 -10.50 24.78 6.87
N SER A 408 -11.51 24.51 7.71
CA SER A 408 -12.65 25.42 7.85
C SER A 408 -12.26 26.85 8.23
N GLY A 409 -11.14 27.04 8.95
CA GLY A 409 -10.65 28.35 9.37
C GLY A 409 -10.04 29.22 8.27
N TYR A 410 -9.69 28.64 7.11
CA TYR A 410 -9.08 29.37 5.98
C TYR A 410 -9.68 28.99 4.62
N LEU A 411 -10.81 28.29 4.62
CA LEU A 411 -11.50 27.86 3.42
C LEU A 411 -11.90 29.03 2.49
N PRO A 412 -12.42 30.17 2.99
CA PRO A 412 -12.76 31.31 2.13
C PRO A 412 -11.56 31.85 1.35
N GLU A 413 -10.43 32.03 2.02
CA GLU A 413 -9.18 32.53 1.44
C GLU A 413 -8.57 31.52 0.47
N LEU A 414 -8.63 30.22 0.81
CA LEU A 414 -8.21 29.15 -0.08
C LEU A 414 -9.05 29.13 -1.37
N ASN A 415 -10.36 29.33 -1.26
CA ASN A 415 -11.24 29.42 -2.42
C ASN A 415 -10.88 30.61 -3.31
N GLN A 416 -10.64 31.79 -2.71
CA GLN A 416 -10.16 32.95 -3.46
C GLN A 416 -8.84 32.68 -4.18
N MET A 417 -7.90 32.00 -3.51
CA MET A 417 -6.62 31.60 -4.10
C MET A 417 -6.80 30.67 -5.29
N ILE A 418 -7.63 29.62 -5.16
CA ILE A 418 -7.87 28.65 -6.24
C ILE A 418 -8.59 29.31 -7.42
N LEU A 419 -9.59 30.16 -7.16
CA LEU A 419 -10.27 30.94 -8.19
C LEU A 419 -9.30 31.87 -8.92
N PHE A 420 -8.44 32.59 -8.19
CA PHE A 420 -7.41 33.44 -8.79
C PHE A 420 -6.49 32.62 -9.68
N LEU A 421 -5.97 31.49 -9.19
CA LEU A 421 -5.06 30.61 -9.95
C LEU A 421 -5.72 30.03 -11.21
N SER A 422 -7.00 29.71 -11.14
CA SER A 422 -7.76 29.20 -12.29
C SER A 422 -7.95 30.25 -13.39
N ARG A 423 -8.05 31.52 -13.00
CA ARG A 423 -8.23 32.67 -13.91
C ARG A 423 -6.92 33.27 -14.39
N SER A 424 -5.84 33.11 -13.63
CA SER A 424 -4.50 33.53 -14.04
C SER A 424 -3.94 32.53 -15.05
N GLU A 425 -4.34 32.66 -16.33
CA GLU A 425 -3.77 31.87 -17.42
C GLU A 425 -2.34 32.37 -17.72
N VAL A 426 -1.34 31.62 -17.25
CA VAL A 426 0.09 31.94 -17.43
C VAL A 426 0.67 31.08 -18.55
N ASN A 427 1.21 31.72 -19.59
CA ASN A 427 1.91 31.04 -20.67
C ASN A 427 3.39 30.73 -20.28
N ARG A 428 3.93 29.63 -20.82
CA ARG A 428 5.37 29.27 -20.79
C ARG A 428 6.31 30.37 -21.32
N ALA A 429 5.80 31.31 -22.11
CA ALA A 429 6.57 32.47 -22.57
C ALA A 429 7.15 33.31 -21.40
N ASN A 430 6.49 33.29 -20.24
CA ASN A 430 7.03 33.86 -18.99
C ASN A 430 7.40 32.73 -18.02
N GLU A 431 8.52 32.07 -18.31
CA GLU A 431 8.96 30.85 -17.62
C GLU A 431 9.02 30.98 -16.08
N PRO A 432 9.56 32.07 -15.48
CA PRO A 432 9.57 32.24 -14.03
C PRO A 432 8.16 32.26 -13.42
N LEU A 433 7.21 32.94 -14.07
CA LEU A 433 5.83 33.05 -13.60
C LEU A 433 5.08 31.72 -13.76
N PHE A 434 5.34 31.00 -14.85
CA PHE A 434 4.76 29.70 -15.14
C PHE A 434 5.20 28.64 -14.12
N ILE A 435 6.48 28.62 -13.73
CA ILE A 435 7.00 27.71 -12.70
C ILE A 435 6.31 27.97 -11.35
N GLN A 436 6.19 29.25 -10.95
CA GLN A 436 5.50 29.61 -9.71
C GLN A 436 4.02 29.20 -9.73
N TRP A 437 3.32 29.45 -10.84
CA TRP A 437 1.91 29.08 -11.01
C TRP A 437 1.69 27.57 -10.89
N ASN A 438 2.47 26.75 -11.60
CA ASN A 438 2.33 25.28 -11.53
C ASN A 438 2.60 24.75 -10.11
N ARG A 439 3.67 25.23 -9.48
CA ARG A 439 4.02 24.83 -8.11
C ARG A 439 2.88 25.16 -7.13
N LEU A 440 2.28 26.34 -7.25
CA LEU A 440 1.14 26.73 -6.44
C LEU A 440 -0.09 25.87 -6.72
N LYS A 441 -0.40 25.60 -7.99
CA LYS A 441 -1.53 24.76 -8.41
C LYS A 441 -1.41 23.33 -7.86
N GLU A 442 -0.22 22.75 -7.90
CA GLU A 442 0.06 21.45 -7.28
C GLU A 442 -0.11 21.52 -5.75
N ARG A 443 0.42 22.56 -5.11
CA ARG A 443 0.36 22.73 -3.64
C ARG A 443 -1.05 22.90 -3.09
N VAL A 444 -1.99 23.46 -3.87
CA VAL A 444 -3.41 23.60 -3.48
C VAL A 444 -4.30 22.49 -4.00
N SER A 445 -3.73 21.41 -4.52
CA SER A 445 -4.50 20.20 -4.81
C SER A 445 -4.98 19.52 -3.53
N THR A 446 -6.12 18.84 -3.59
CA THR A 446 -6.75 18.17 -2.44
C THR A 446 -5.81 17.20 -1.74
N GLY A 447 -5.06 16.40 -2.51
CA GLY A 447 -4.10 15.44 -1.96
C GLY A 447 -2.95 16.11 -1.20
N GLN A 448 -2.48 17.27 -1.65
CA GLN A 448 -1.43 18.02 -0.95
C GLN A 448 -1.97 18.70 0.30
N ILE A 449 -3.15 19.32 0.24
CA ILE A 449 -3.77 19.98 1.39
C ILE A 449 -4.04 19.00 2.54
N LEU A 450 -4.49 17.79 2.21
CA LEU A 450 -4.74 16.72 3.19
C LEU A 450 -3.47 15.96 3.61
N GLY A 451 -2.35 16.21 2.93
CA GLY A 451 -1.07 15.55 3.18
C GLY A 451 -0.39 16.03 4.46
N LYS A 452 0.42 15.15 5.07
CA LYS A 452 1.26 15.51 6.21
C LYS A 452 2.30 16.55 5.80
N GLY A 453 2.40 17.64 6.57
CA GLY A 453 3.40 18.68 6.36
C GLY A 453 2.95 19.85 5.48
N TRP A 454 1.72 19.85 5.00
CA TRP A 454 1.16 21.02 4.32
C TRP A 454 0.96 22.19 5.29
N SER A 455 1.33 23.39 4.86
CA SER A 455 1.26 24.61 5.67
C SER A 455 0.50 25.71 4.93
N TRP A 456 -0.61 26.14 5.53
CA TRP A 456 -1.41 27.25 5.04
C TRP A 456 -0.62 28.56 4.98
N ARG A 457 0.21 28.86 6.00
CA ARG A 457 0.97 30.13 6.03
C ARG A 457 1.98 30.22 4.90
N GLU A 458 2.63 29.10 4.57
CA GLU A 458 3.54 29.03 3.45
C GLU A 458 2.80 29.16 2.11
N ALA A 459 1.68 28.44 1.95
CA ALA A 459 0.86 28.55 0.74
C ALA A 459 0.35 29.99 0.53
N GLN A 460 -0.08 30.66 1.60
CA GLN A 460 -0.54 32.04 1.59
C GLN A 460 0.59 33.00 1.21
N LYS A 461 1.80 32.79 1.71
CA LYS A 461 2.97 33.60 1.36
C LYS A 461 3.34 33.41 -0.12
N ASP A 462 3.49 32.16 -0.56
CA ASP A 462 3.82 31.84 -1.95
C ASP A 462 2.75 32.42 -2.91
N PHE A 463 1.47 32.38 -2.51
CA PHE A 463 0.39 33.00 -3.25
C PHE A 463 0.49 34.52 -3.31
N ALA A 464 0.81 35.18 -2.20
CA ALA A 464 0.98 36.64 -2.18
C ALA A 464 2.13 37.10 -3.08
N ASP A 465 3.24 36.37 -3.06
CA ASP A 465 4.41 36.62 -3.91
C ASP A 465 4.04 36.42 -5.40
N PHE A 466 3.38 35.30 -5.74
CA PHE A 466 2.90 35.03 -7.09
C PHE A 466 1.88 36.09 -7.57
N ARG A 467 0.87 36.41 -6.76
CA ARG A 467 -0.17 37.39 -7.10
C ARG A 467 0.44 38.75 -7.43
N ARG A 468 1.44 39.18 -6.66
CA ARG A 468 2.18 40.42 -6.92
C ARG A 468 2.89 40.36 -8.27
N SER A 469 3.71 39.33 -8.50
CA SER A 469 4.44 39.16 -9.76
C SER A 469 3.52 39.03 -10.98
N TYR A 470 2.41 38.31 -10.83
CA TYR A 470 1.42 38.15 -11.89
C TYR A 470 0.73 39.48 -12.23
N LEU A 471 0.27 40.23 -11.22
CA LEU A 471 -0.43 41.51 -11.46
C LEU A 471 0.50 42.55 -12.08
N ASP A 472 1.78 42.58 -11.71
CA ASP A 472 2.76 43.47 -12.34
C ASP A 472 2.86 43.20 -13.86
N VAL A 473 3.06 41.92 -14.24
CA VAL A 473 3.11 41.49 -15.64
C VAL A 473 1.79 41.74 -16.37
N TYR A 474 0.66 41.43 -15.72
CA TYR A 474 -0.67 41.61 -16.29
C TYR A 474 -0.98 43.08 -16.55
N HIS A 475 -0.65 43.99 -15.62
CA HIS A 475 -0.89 45.42 -15.79
C HIS A 475 -0.08 45.99 -16.96
N GLU A 476 1.17 45.56 -17.14
CA GLU A 476 1.99 45.94 -18.28
C GLU A 476 1.42 45.40 -19.60
N HIS A 477 1.07 44.12 -19.64
CA HIS A 477 0.46 43.49 -20.80
C HIS A 477 -0.85 44.18 -21.18
N HIS A 478 -1.75 44.39 -20.20
CA HIS A 478 -3.02 45.06 -20.39
C HIS A 478 -2.84 46.49 -20.91
N LYS A 479 -1.94 47.29 -20.35
CA LYS A 479 -1.65 48.65 -20.85
C LYS A 479 -1.16 48.61 -22.29
N GLY A 480 -0.19 47.74 -22.59
CA GLY A 480 0.31 47.56 -23.96
C GLY A 480 -0.80 47.14 -24.93
N TYR A 481 -1.68 46.25 -24.48
CA TYR A 481 -2.80 45.75 -25.26
C TYR A 481 -3.82 46.85 -25.56
N GLN A 482 -4.19 47.66 -24.57
CA GLN A 482 -5.11 48.78 -24.75
C GLN A 482 -4.56 49.88 -25.66
N VAL A 483 -3.26 50.20 -25.55
CA VAL A 483 -2.59 51.13 -26.49
C VAL A 483 -2.68 50.60 -27.92
N TYR A 484 -2.48 49.29 -28.11
CA TYR A 484 -2.59 48.66 -29.41
C TYR A 484 -4.03 48.67 -29.95
N LEU A 485 -5.03 48.31 -29.14
CA LEU A 485 -6.44 48.36 -29.54
C LEU A 485 -6.87 49.76 -29.99
N ARG A 486 -6.38 50.82 -29.33
CA ARG A 486 -6.64 52.20 -29.75
C ARG A 486 -6.05 52.53 -31.12
N LYS A 487 -4.85 52.03 -31.42
CA LYS A 487 -4.27 52.12 -32.79
C LYS A 487 -5.12 51.34 -33.80
N MET A 488 -5.59 50.15 -33.42
CA MET A 488 -6.43 49.32 -34.27
C MET A 488 -7.76 49.99 -34.62
N ILE A 489 -8.37 50.75 -33.71
CA ILE A 489 -9.59 51.49 -34.02
C ILE A 489 -9.36 52.48 -35.16
N ILE A 490 -8.26 53.24 -35.09
CA ILE A 490 -7.87 54.19 -36.15
C ILE A 490 -7.69 53.46 -37.48
N GLU A 491 -7.08 52.27 -37.47
CA GLU A 491 -6.95 51.43 -38.66
C GLU A 491 -8.33 50.95 -39.16
N THR A 492 -9.19 50.41 -38.30
CA THR A 492 -10.54 49.98 -38.71
C THR A 492 -11.36 51.11 -39.34
N ASP A 493 -11.17 52.36 -38.90
CA ASP A 493 -11.83 53.53 -39.50
C ASP A 493 -11.25 53.89 -40.88
N ARG A 494 -9.93 53.75 -41.08
CA ARG A 494 -9.32 53.86 -42.42
C ARG A 494 -9.83 52.77 -43.36
N TYR A 495 -9.96 51.54 -42.86
CA TYR A 495 -10.50 50.42 -43.62
C TYR A 495 -11.96 50.65 -44.04
N GLN A 496 -12.77 51.23 -43.13
CA GLN A 496 -14.15 51.64 -43.44
C GLN A 496 -14.20 52.60 -44.63
N GLY A 497 -13.30 53.59 -44.69
CA GLY A 497 -13.24 54.52 -45.83
C GLY A 497 -12.98 53.82 -47.18
N GLY A 498 -12.16 52.77 -47.20
CA GLY A 498 -11.94 51.96 -48.40
C GLY A 498 -13.15 51.08 -48.77
N LEU A 499 -13.88 50.58 -47.78
CA LEU A 499 -15.15 49.88 -48.01
C LEU A 499 -16.23 50.79 -48.57
N ASP A 500 -16.31 52.03 -48.08
CA ASP A 500 -17.26 53.01 -48.58
C ASP A 500 -16.97 53.34 -50.06
N LEU A 501 -15.69 53.46 -50.43
CA LEU A 501 -15.27 53.60 -51.83
C LEU A 501 -15.65 52.37 -52.68
N LEU A 502 -15.40 51.16 -52.18
CA LEU A 502 -15.80 49.93 -52.87
C LEU A 502 -17.31 49.85 -53.06
N GLN A 503 -18.10 50.25 -52.06
CA GLN A 503 -19.56 50.32 -52.16
C GLN A 503 -20.01 51.34 -53.22
N GLN A 504 -19.31 52.47 -53.38
CA GLN A 504 -19.59 53.43 -54.45
C GLN A 504 -19.27 52.85 -55.83
N LEU A 505 -18.14 52.15 -55.99
CA LEU A 505 -17.77 51.47 -57.24
C LEU A 505 -18.78 50.39 -57.63
N ASN A 506 -19.17 49.56 -56.67
CA ASN A 506 -20.20 48.53 -56.82
C ASN A 506 -21.60 49.09 -57.22
N ARG A 507 -21.86 50.40 -57.10
CA ARG A 507 -23.11 51.02 -57.59
C ARG A 507 -23.08 51.32 -59.10
N ILE A 508 -21.94 51.18 -59.76
CA ILE A 508 -21.81 51.37 -61.20
C ILE A 508 -22.32 50.11 -61.89
N ASN A 509 -23.47 50.21 -62.57
CA ASN A 509 -24.17 49.08 -63.21
C ASN A 509 -23.33 48.28 -64.24
N GLN A 510 -22.19 48.82 -64.69
CA GLN A 510 -21.28 48.19 -65.65
C GLN A 510 -20.15 47.38 -65.00
N LEU A 511 -20.02 47.42 -63.68
CA LEU A 511 -19.01 46.68 -62.91
C LEU A 511 -19.68 45.51 -62.18
N GLU A 512 -18.97 44.38 -62.08
CA GLU A 512 -19.40 43.29 -61.21
C GLU A 512 -19.21 43.67 -59.73
N ASN A 513 -20.20 43.38 -58.90
CA ASN A 513 -20.12 43.60 -57.46
C ASN A 513 -19.13 42.63 -56.80
N ARG A 514 -18.13 43.17 -56.08
CA ARG A 514 -17.10 42.38 -55.36
C ARG A 514 -17.05 42.71 -53.87
N GLY A 515 -16.44 41.82 -53.08
CA GLY A 515 -16.09 42.09 -51.66
C GLY A 515 -17.21 41.92 -50.63
N TYR A 516 -18.23 41.11 -50.89
CA TYR A 516 -19.44 40.97 -50.05
C TYR A 516 -19.19 40.63 -48.57
N ASN A 517 -18.08 39.95 -48.24
CA ASN A 517 -17.78 39.52 -46.87
C ASN A 517 -16.95 40.53 -46.07
N LEU A 518 -16.38 41.56 -46.70
CA LEU A 518 -15.42 42.46 -46.04
C LEU A 518 -16.09 43.32 -44.95
N ASN A 519 -17.33 43.78 -45.19
CA ASN A 519 -18.12 44.51 -44.18
C ASN A 519 -18.45 43.64 -42.96
N ARG A 520 -18.77 42.36 -43.18
CA ARG A 520 -19.04 41.40 -42.11
C ARG A 520 -17.76 41.12 -41.31
N GLY A 521 -16.63 40.94 -41.99
CA GLY A 521 -15.31 40.75 -41.37
C GLY A 521 -14.92 41.94 -40.47
N LEU A 522 -15.04 43.17 -40.97
CA LEU A 522 -14.78 44.37 -40.16
C LEU A 522 -15.70 44.47 -38.94
N SER A 523 -16.99 44.15 -39.12
CA SER A 523 -17.97 44.19 -38.02
C SER A 523 -17.63 43.20 -36.91
N ILE A 524 -17.13 42.00 -37.27
CA ILE A 524 -16.66 40.99 -36.31
C ILE A 524 -15.45 41.52 -35.53
N VAL A 525 -14.46 42.12 -36.21
CA VAL A 525 -13.29 42.70 -35.54
C VAL A 525 -13.71 43.84 -34.61
N LYS A 526 -14.52 44.80 -35.08
CA LYS A 526 -15.01 45.91 -34.25
C LYS A 526 -15.77 45.44 -33.01
N LYS A 527 -16.56 44.37 -33.13
CA LYS A 527 -17.30 43.77 -31.99
C LYS A 527 -16.37 43.18 -30.93
N ASN A 528 -15.20 42.68 -31.32
CA ASN A 528 -14.24 42.06 -30.42
C ASN A 528 -13.28 43.08 -29.76
N ILE A 529 -13.28 44.34 -30.18
CA ILE A 529 -12.48 45.40 -29.56
C ILE A 529 -13.20 45.92 -28.31
N LYS A 530 -12.75 45.48 -27.13
CA LYS A 530 -13.20 45.99 -25.83
C LYS A 530 -12.18 46.99 -25.26
N ILE A 531 -12.54 48.28 -25.18
CA ILE A 531 -11.66 49.32 -24.63
C ILE A 531 -11.88 49.44 -23.12
N CYS A 532 -10.79 49.51 -22.36
CA CYS A 532 -10.78 49.80 -20.93
C CYS A 532 -10.35 51.25 -20.65
N SER A 533 -10.74 51.76 -19.48
CA SER A 533 -10.28 53.09 -19.01
C SER A 533 -8.78 53.07 -18.64
N ASP A 534 -8.12 54.23 -18.75
CA ASP A 534 -6.68 54.37 -18.45
C ASP A 534 -6.34 54.40 -16.96
N ARG A 535 -7.36 54.41 -16.08
CA ARG A 535 -7.13 54.48 -14.64
C ARG A 535 -6.66 53.11 -14.14
N ILE A 536 -5.42 53.08 -13.65
CA ILE A 536 -4.74 51.89 -13.11
C ILE A 536 -5.44 51.40 -11.82
N GLU A 537 -6.02 52.33 -11.06
CA GLU A 537 -6.83 52.06 -9.87
C GLU A 537 -8.13 51.37 -10.28
N GLY A 538 -8.20 50.05 -10.09
CA GLY A 538 -9.40 49.25 -10.33
C GLY A 538 -9.45 48.49 -11.66
N ILE A 539 -8.33 48.32 -12.38
CA ILE A 539 -8.29 47.46 -13.58
C ILE A 539 -8.68 46.03 -13.23
N VAL A 540 -8.13 45.52 -12.13
CA VAL A 540 -8.46 44.21 -11.55
C VAL A 540 -9.05 44.46 -10.16
N PRO A 541 -10.31 44.06 -9.88
CA PRO A 541 -10.88 44.14 -8.54
C PRO A 541 -10.06 43.35 -7.52
N GLU A 542 -10.21 43.72 -6.26
CA GLU A 542 -9.58 42.98 -5.17
C GLU A 542 -10.05 41.50 -5.18
N GLY A 543 -9.11 40.57 -5.39
CA GLY A 543 -9.38 39.14 -5.44
C GLY A 543 -9.53 38.52 -6.83
N ASP A 544 -9.54 39.32 -7.91
CA ASP A 544 -9.61 38.80 -9.28
C ASP A 544 -8.22 38.74 -9.95
N ALA A 545 -8.08 37.98 -11.04
CA ALA A 545 -6.84 37.85 -11.81
C ALA A 545 -6.87 38.58 -13.15
N VAL A 546 -8.05 38.93 -13.66
CA VAL A 546 -8.21 39.60 -14.97
C VAL A 546 -9.09 40.82 -14.85
N CYS A 547 -9.05 41.68 -15.87
CA CYS A 547 -9.89 42.87 -15.90
C CYS A 547 -11.33 42.50 -16.20
N VAL A 548 -12.28 42.91 -15.37
CA VAL A 548 -13.71 42.59 -15.52
C VAL A 548 -14.30 43.15 -16.82
N ASN A 549 -13.72 44.21 -17.38
CA ASN A 549 -14.28 44.88 -18.55
C ASN A 549 -13.83 44.24 -19.88
N CYS A 550 -12.57 43.82 -19.99
CA CYS A 550 -12.05 43.20 -21.22
C CYS A 550 -11.84 41.70 -21.13
N GLU A 551 -11.72 41.14 -19.93
CA GLU A 551 -11.41 39.72 -19.66
C GLU A 551 -10.14 39.24 -20.39
N LEU A 552 -9.19 40.17 -20.63
CA LEU A 552 -7.94 39.88 -21.32
C LEU A 552 -7.16 38.82 -20.54
N VAL A 553 -6.64 37.81 -21.24
CA VAL A 553 -5.69 36.83 -20.72
C VAL A 553 -4.28 37.11 -21.25
N LEU A 554 -3.24 36.65 -20.57
CA LEU A 554 -1.85 36.93 -20.97
C LEU A 554 -1.44 36.29 -22.31
N ASP A 555 -2.23 35.35 -22.83
CA ASP A 555 -1.99 34.67 -24.12
C ASP A 555 -2.79 35.26 -25.29
N ASP A 556 -3.60 36.29 -25.04
CA ASP A 556 -4.51 36.81 -26.05
C ASP A 556 -3.73 37.49 -27.19
N LYS A 557 -3.89 36.96 -28.40
CA LYS A 557 -3.20 37.50 -29.57
C LYS A 557 -3.95 38.72 -30.08
N PHE A 558 -3.20 39.75 -30.40
CA PHE A 558 -3.73 40.91 -31.11
C PHE A 558 -4.52 40.47 -32.35
N PRO A 559 -5.70 41.07 -32.65
CA PRO A 559 -6.51 40.81 -33.86
C PRO A 559 -5.83 41.31 -35.16
N SER A 560 -4.51 41.39 -35.13
CA SER A 560 -3.61 41.92 -36.14
C SER A 560 -3.56 41.06 -37.40
N ILE A 561 -3.75 39.74 -37.27
CA ILE A 561 -3.70 38.81 -38.41
C ILE A 561 -4.98 38.96 -39.22
N GLU A 562 -6.12 38.95 -38.53
CA GLU A 562 -7.46 39.14 -39.08
C GLU A 562 -7.55 40.49 -39.81
N MET A 563 -7.04 41.56 -39.18
CA MET A 563 -7.04 42.88 -39.80
C MET A 563 -6.09 42.99 -40.99
N LYS A 564 -4.85 42.46 -40.90
CA LYS A 564 -3.93 42.43 -42.05
C LYS A 564 -4.47 41.61 -43.22
N GLN A 565 -5.26 40.57 -42.95
CA GLN A 565 -5.93 39.80 -43.97
C GLN A 565 -7.04 40.62 -44.62
N LEU A 566 -7.92 41.23 -43.82
CA LEU A 566 -8.98 42.11 -44.31
C LEU A 566 -8.43 43.24 -45.19
N TYR A 567 -7.34 43.90 -44.76
CA TYR A 567 -6.64 44.94 -45.53
C TYR A 567 -6.17 44.44 -46.89
N ARG A 568 -5.50 43.28 -46.93
CA ARG A 568 -5.02 42.69 -48.19
C ARG A 568 -6.18 42.36 -49.12
N GLU A 569 -7.25 41.79 -48.59
CA GLU A 569 -8.46 41.46 -49.37
C GLU A 569 -9.12 42.73 -49.94
N LEU A 570 -9.26 43.79 -49.14
CA LEU A 570 -9.84 45.06 -49.62
C LEU A 570 -8.96 45.72 -50.67
N GLU A 571 -7.65 45.79 -50.45
CA GLU A 571 -6.73 46.37 -51.43
C GLU A 571 -6.77 45.61 -52.76
N GLN A 572 -6.80 44.28 -52.72
CA GLN A 572 -6.89 43.47 -53.92
C GLN A 572 -8.19 43.76 -54.67
N VAL A 573 -9.33 43.72 -53.97
CA VAL A 573 -10.64 43.97 -54.58
C VAL A 573 -10.74 45.39 -55.15
N LEU A 574 -10.23 46.40 -54.45
CA LEU A 574 -10.20 47.77 -54.95
C LEU A 574 -9.31 47.92 -56.18
N ARG A 575 -8.13 47.29 -56.22
CA ARG A 575 -7.24 47.32 -57.40
C ARG A 575 -7.89 46.68 -58.61
N GLU A 576 -8.54 45.53 -58.43
CA GLU A 576 -9.27 44.84 -59.50
C GLU A 576 -10.42 45.70 -60.04
N GLN A 577 -11.21 46.31 -59.15
CA GLN A 577 -12.30 47.21 -59.53
C GLN A 577 -11.81 48.47 -60.26
N VAL A 578 -10.72 49.08 -59.78
CA VAL A 578 -10.14 50.26 -60.43
C VAL A 578 -9.55 49.92 -61.80
N ALA A 579 -8.93 48.76 -61.96
CA ALA A 579 -8.45 48.29 -63.26
C ALA A 579 -9.60 48.06 -64.24
N GLU A 580 -10.72 47.50 -63.77
CA GLU A 580 -11.93 47.30 -64.57
C GLU A 580 -12.56 48.65 -64.98
N VAL A 581 -12.62 49.63 -64.07
CA VAL A 581 -13.03 51.00 -64.40
C VAL A 581 -12.13 51.61 -65.47
N HIS A 582 -10.80 51.51 -65.32
CA HIS A 582 -9.86 52.01 -66.32
C HIS A 582 -10.06 51.34 -67.68
N PHE A 583 -10.25 50.02 -67.71
CA PHE A 583 -10.55 49.29 -68.95
C PHE A 583 -11.85 49.78 -69.62
N LEU A 584 -12.91 50.00 -68.84
CA LEU A 584 -14.17 50.54 -69.35
C LEU A 584 -14.04 51.97 -69.89
N LEU A 585 -13.22 52.81 -69.24
CA LEU A 585 -12.95 54.18 -69.68
C LEU A 585 -12.08 54.21 -70.94
N SER A 586 -11.02 53.41 -71.00
CA SER A 586 -10.13 53.34 -72.17
C SER A 586 -10.79 52.74 -73.41
N ASN A 587 -11.78 51.85 -73.25
CA ASN A 587 -12.59 51.34 -74.37
C ASN A 587 -13.72 52.29 -74.79
N ARG A 588 -14.08 53.28 -73.96
CA ARG A 588 -15.02 54.35 -74.35
C ARG A 588 -14.36 55.43 -75.21
N ASP A 589 -13.04 55.63 -75.11
CA ASP A 589 -12.30 56.56 -75.99
C ASP A 589 -12.02 55.98 -77.40
N LEU A 590 -12.46 54.74 -77.67
CA LEU A 590 -12.38 54.05 -78.97
C LEU A 590 -13.75 53.85 -79.65
N GLN A 591 -14.82 54.47 -79.11
CA GLN A 591 -16.15 54.61 -79.73
C GLN A 591 -16.56 56.07 -79.75
#